data_AF-A0AAU1GPK8-F1
#
_entry.id   AF-A0AAU1GPK8-F1
#
_cell.length_a   1.000
_cell.length_b   1.000
_cell.length_c   1.000
_cell.angle_alpha   90.00
_cell.angle_beta   90.00
_cell.angle_gamma   90.00
#
_symmetry.space_group_name_H-M   'P 1'
#
loop_
_entity.id
_entity.type
_entity.pdbx_description
1 polymer ?
#
loop_
_entity_poly.entity_id
_entity_poly.type
_entity_poly.pdbx_seq_one_letter_code
_entity_poly.pdbx_strand_id
1 'polypeptide(L)'
;MIDFLNRNIFTPHPELLVFLVVALGFLIGKVRYKAIALGAVTGCLVAGLVLGAQFKIQIDGTVKNLFFIMFLFALGYRVGPQFFRGLKKDGLPQVVNAVVVCVTGLLVSWLFAVLLGYGPGLGAGLMSGALTQSAAIGVAQDAIGTLPGLSSAEVKSEQNLVAVGYAVTYPLGTILCAMLLANVLPRLYRRDLAKESAELAAELDAPDEDPDEGEGYYETVLRAYTVERPDLAGRTIADFEAQQQALGRRVYITQVRREGTILPQAQSLVLRGGDTIAVSALRHDLVDFDARTHVGPEADDVALLGYRTETLHVVASEKAQLGRSVEELRREPFMAGVYIEKLYRAGAEFPFRLSTPVERGDTLVLTGPERLVGPAGKKLGKPVPTSFATDMVWVGLGIFLGGCIGIPALTAGGVPISLSTSGGGLIMGLVFGWIRGKYPTYGNVPPGAQWFMDTLGLCMFVAVVGINAGPSFTSGLSSAGWGLLLLGAVATVVPLLVGFLVGHYIQKIRFPILMGVLAGGQTTTAAIGAVNETSKSQIPTLGYTIPYAVGNVLLTVWGAVIVILNH
;
A
#
# COMPACT_ATOMS: atom_id res chain seq x y z
N MET A 1 -43.08 7.31 0.41
CA MET A 1 -42.00 6.35 0.10
C MET A 1 -40.95 6.30 1.22
N ILE A 2 -40.40 7.44 1.65
CA ILE A 2 -39.39 7.50 2.74
C ILE A 2 -39.92 6.92 4.06
N ASP A 3 -41.12 7.31 4.49
CA ASP A 3 -41.70 6.79 5.75
C ASP A 3 -41.96 5.28 5.70
N PHE A 4 -42.30 4.76 4.53
CA PHE A 4 -42.45 3.32 4.31
C PHE A 4 -41.12 2.59 4.44
N LEU A 5 -40.06 3.11 3.80
CA LEU A 5 -38.71 2.54 3.90
C LEU A 5 -38.18 2.61 5.33
N ASN A 6 -38.36 3.74 6.01
CA ASN A 6 -37.96 3.88 7.41
C ASN A 6 -38.69 2.89 8.30
N ARG A 7 -40.03 2.89 8.28
CA ARG A 7 -40.83 2.08 9.19
C ARG A 7 -40.67 0.57 8.97
N ASN A 8 -40.59 0.13 7.71
CA ASN A 8 -40.63 -1.30 7.38
C ASN A 8 -39.27 -1.91 7.05
N ILE A 9 -38.25 -1.12 6.72
CA ILE A 9 -36.94 -1.63 6.31
C ILE A 9 -35.86 -1.13 7.26
N PHE A 10 -35.59 0.17 7.29
CA PHE A 10 -34.36 0.66 7.92
C PHE A 10 -34.44 0.76 9.45
N THR A 11 -35.60 1.04 10.05
CA THR A 11 -35.75 0.99 11.51
C THR A 11 -35.63 -0.44 12.06
N PRO A 12 -36.31 -1.47 11.49
CA PRO A 12 -36.13 -2.85 11.96
C PRO A 12 -34.80 -3.48 11.52
N HIS A 13 -34.24 -3.06 10.37
CA HIS A 13 -33.00 -3.60 9.76
C HIS A 13 -32.01 -2.47 9.39
N PRO A 14 -31.44 -1.76 10.39
CA PRO A 14 -30.53 -0.64 10.18
C PRO A 14 -29.26 -1.01 9.39
N GLU A 15 -28.84 -2.28 9.44
CA GLU A 15 -27.72 -2.82 8.66
C GLU A 15 -27.90 -2.63 7.15
N LEU A 16 -29.14 -2.68 6.64
CA LEU A 16 -29.42 -2.48 5.21
C LEU A 16 -29.13 -1.04 4.77
N LEU A 17 -29.33 -0.06 5.64
CA LEU A 17 -28.98 1.33 5.36
C LEU A 17 -27.46 1.50 5.27
N VAL A 18 -26.70 0.80 6.11
CA VAL A 18 -25.23 0.83 6.07
C VAL A 18 -24.72 0.28 4.73
N PHE A 19 -25.23 -0.89 4.28
CA PHE A 19 -24.83 -1.45 2.99
C PHE A 19 -25.27 -0.58 1.80
N LEU A 20 -26.44 0.06 1.87
CA LEU A 20 -26.88 1.02 0.85
C LEU A 20 -25.93 2.23 0.78
N VAL A 21 -25.54 2.79 1.92
CA VAL A 21 -24.57 3.89 2.00
C VAL A 21 -23.22 3.48 1.42
N VAL A 22 -22.74 2.26 1.70
CA VAL A 22 -21.48 1.78 1.11
C VAL A 22 -21.60 1.60 -0.40
N ALA A 23 -22.69 1.00 -0.90
CA ALA A 23 -22.90 0.82 -2.33
C ALA A 23 -22.93 2.16 -3.09
N LEU A 24 -23.70 3.13 -2.59
CA LEU A 24 -23.74 4.47 -3.15
C LEU A 24 -22.42 5.23 -2.96
N GLY A 25 -21.76 5.01 -1.83
CA GLY A 25 -20.49 5.64 -1.52
C GLY A 25 -19.37 5.22 -2.46
N PHE A 26 -19.28 3.94 -2.79
CA PHE A 26 -18.37 3.46 -3.83
C PHE A 26 -18.74 3.97 -5.22
N LEU A 27 -20.04 4.12 -5.53
CA LEU A 27 -20.49 4.68 -6.79
C LEU A 27 -20.10 6.17 -6.92
N ILE A 28 -20.37 6.97 -5.89
CA ILE A 28 -19.99 8.38 -5.81
C ILE A 28 -18.47 8.53 -5.79
N GLY A 29 -17.76 7.64 -5.10
CA GLY A 29 -16.31 7.63 -5.02
C GLY A 29 -15.60 7.40 -6.36
N LYS A 30 -16.29 6.78 -7.33
CA LYS A 30 -15.81 6.62 -8.72
C LYS A 30 -15.91 7.91 -9.54
N VAL A 31 -16.61 8.93 -9.08
CA VAL A 31 -16.66 10.23 -9.76
C VAL A 31 -15.25 10.84 -9.76
N ARG A 32 -14.78 11.20 -10.95
CA ARG A 32 -13.45 11.79 -11.17
C ARG A 32 -13.60 13.16 -11.82
N TYR A 33 -12.76 14.10 -11.40
CA TYR A 33 -12.55 15.35 -12.11
C TYR A 33 -11.07 15.44 -12.50
N LYS A 34 -10.78 15.30 -13.80
CA LYS A 34 -9.41 15.09 -14.32
C LYS A 34 -8.74 13.91 -13.59
N ALA A 35 -7.51 14.09 -13.11
CA ALA A 35 -6.72 13.11 -12.37
C ALA A 35 -7.27 12.75 -10.98
N ILE A 36 -8.15 13.58 -10.41
CA ILE A 36 -8.53 13.50 -9.00
C ILE A 36 -9.85 12.74 -8.87
N ALA A 37 -9.79 11.55 -8.26
CA ALA A 37 -10.96 10.79 -7.84
C ALA A 37 -11.43 11.24 -6.44
N LEU A 38 -12.74 11.26 -6.21
CA LEU A 38 -13.29 11.57 -4.89
C LEU A 38 -12.90 10.52 -3.83
N GLY A 39 -12.83 9.26 -4.24
CA GLY A 39 -12.47 8.12 -3.39
C GLY A 39 -13.67 7.50 -2.66
N ALA A 40 -13.59 6.20 -2.40
CA ALA A 40 -14.69 5.42 -1.79
C ALA A 40 -15.04 5.92 -0.38
N VAL A 41 -14.04 6.28 0.44
CA VAL A 41 -14.24 6.73 1.82
C VAL A 41 -15.04 8.04 1.87
N THR A 42 -14.66 9.03 1.06
CA THR A 42 -15.37 10.30 0.92
C THR A 42 -16.78 10.09 0.39
N GLY A 43 -16.94 9.24 -0.63
CA GLY A 43 -18.25 8.90 -1.17
C GLY A 43 -19.16 8.27 -0.11
N CYS A 44 -18.65 7.32 0.68
CA CYS A 44 -19.39 6.69 1.80
C CYS A 44 -19.79 7.72 2.86
N LEU A 45 -18.91 8.69 3.18
CA LEU A 45 -19.27 9.76 4.12
C LEU A 45 -20.38 10.65 3.59
N VAL A 46 -20.26 11.13 2.34
CA VAL A 46 -21.26 12.01 1.72
C VAL A 46 -22.61 11.29 1.61
N ALA A 47 -22.61 10.05 1.12
CA ALA A 47 -23.81 9.21 1.08
C ALA A 47 -24.40 9.01 2.48
N GLY A 48 -23.55 8.75 3.48
CA GLY A 48 -23.95 8.58 4.87
C GLY A 48 -24.60 9.83 5.45
N LEU A 49 -24.00 11.01 5.25
CA LEU A 49 -24.55 12.29 5.72
C LEU A 49 -25.90 12.61 5.09
N VAL A 50 -26.04 12.42 3.77
CA VAL A 50 -27.29 12.68 3.05
C VAL A 50 -28.40 11.73 3.48
N LEU A 51 -28.12 10.42 3.47
CA LEU A 51 -29.11 9.42 3.86
C LEU A 51 -29.42 9.46 5.36
N GLY A 52 -28.43 9.76 6.19
CA GLY A 52 -28.59 10.01 7.63
C GLY A 52 -29.50 11.20 7.92
N ALA A 53 -29.33 12.31 7.21
CA ALA A 53 -30.20 13.49 7.33
C ALA A 53 -31.65 13.18 6.92
N GLN A 54 -31.83 12.35 5.89
CA GLN A 54 -33.14 11.99 5.34
C GLN A 54 -33.89 10.99 6.23
N PHE A 55 -33.22 9.90 6.63
CA PHE A 55 -33.85 8.78 7.31
C PHE A 55 -33.79 8.89 8.84
N LYS A 56 -32.82 9.64 9.39
CA LYS A 56 -32.67 9.93 10.83
C LYS A 56 -32.59 8.68 11.72
N ILE A 57 -31.98 7.62 11.19
CA ILE A 57 -31.76 6.37 11.91
C ILE A 57 -30.42 6.43 12.63
N GLN A 58 -30.37 5.82 13.81
CA GLN A 58 -29.15 5.70 14.60
C GLN A 58 -28.66 4.27 14.52
N ILE A 59 -27.41 4.11 14.10
CA ILE A 59 -26.73 2.83 14.07
C ILE A 59 -25.94 2.67 15.37
N ASP A 60 -25.98 1.46 15.93
CA ASP A 60 -25.28 1.12 17.16
C ASP A 60 -23.76 1.37 17.06
N GLY A 61 -23.18 1.92 18.13
CA GLY A 61 -21.77 2.27 18.20
C GLY A 61 -20.82 1.06 18.15
N THR A 62 -21.30 -0.13 18.52
CA THR A 62 -20.50 -1.37 18.45
C THR A 62 -20.14 -1.72 17.01
N VAL A 63 -21.08 -1.53 16.08
CA VAL A 63 -20.84 -1.77 14.65
C VAL A 63 -19.73 -0.84 14.15
N LYS A 64 -19.83 0.45 14.51
CA LYS A 64 -18.80 1.46 14.20
C LYS A 64 -17.43 1.01 14.72
N ASN A 65 -17.35 0.65 16.01
CA ASN A 65 -16.09 0.35 16.69
C ASN A 65 -15.44 -0.96 16.17
N LEU A 66 -16.25 -1.98 15.85
CA LEU A 66 -15.76 -3.26 15.33
C LEU A 66 -15.07 -3.11 13.97
N PHE A 67 -15.69 -2.37 13.03
CA PHE A 67 -15.08 -2.11 11.73
C PHE A 67 -13.87 -1.17 11.84
N PHE A 68 -13.92 -0.22 12.77
CA PHE A 68 -12.83 0.74 12.98
C PHE A 68 -11.55 0.10 13.54
N ILE A 69 -11.67 -0.72 14.59
CA ILE A 69 -10.50 -1.40 15.17
C ILE A 69 -9.89 -2.41 14.19
N MET A 70 -10.73 -3.11 13.42
CA MET A 70 -10.28 -4.01 12.36
C MET A 70 -9.52 -3.26 11.27
N PHE A 71 -10.04 -2.10 10.85
CA PHE A 71 -9.36 -1.20 9.92
C PHE A 71 -8.00 -0.73 10.46
N LEU A 72 -7.93 -0.22 11.69
CA LEU A 72 -6.67 0.28 12.27
C LEU A 72 -5.63 -0.84 12.44
N PHE A 73 -6.06 -2.04 12.83
CA PHE A 73 -5.19 -3.19 12.88
C PHE A 73 -4.65 -3.53 11.48
N ALA A 74 -5.51 -3.57 10.46
CA ALA A 74 -5.09 -3.86 9.08
C ALA A 74 -4.15 -2.78 8.52
N LEU A 75 -4.44 -1.51 8.79
CA LEU A 75 -3.59 -0.37 8.45
C LEU A 75 -2.20 -0.53 9.08
N GLY A 76 -2.16 -0.77 10.40
CA GLY A 76 -0.91 -1.02 11.14
C GLY A 76 -0.16 -2.24 10.61
N TYR A 77 -0.86 -3.34 10.38
CA TYR A 77 -0.29 -4.58 9.86
C TYR A 77 0.36 -4.38 8.49
N ARG A 78 -0.30 -3.61 7.61
CA ARG A 78 0.23 -3.29 6.27
C ARG A 78 1.46 -2.38 6.33
N VAL A 79 1.42 -1.33 7.15
CA VAL A 79 2.50 -0.31 7.17
C VAL A 79 3.63 -0.64 8.14
N GLY A 80 3.46 -1.60 9.04
CA GLY A 80 4.41 -1.99 10.09
C GLY A 80 5.84 -2.21 9.61
N PRO A 81 6.09 -3.09 8.62
CA PRO A 81 7.43 -3.32 8.09
C PRO A 81 8.15 -2.03 7.65
N GLN A 82 7.42 -1.12 7.00
CA GLN A 82 8.00 0.12 6.47
C GLN A 82 8.18 1.19 7.55
N PHE A 83 7.25 1.27 8.50
CA PHE A 83 7.40 2.15 9.65
C PHE A 83 8.69 1.85 10.43
N PHE A 84 8.91 0.59 10.83
CA PHE A 84 10.11 0.20 11.59
C PHE A 84 11.40 0.26 10.76
N ARG A 85 11.31 0.12 9.43
CA ARG A 85 12.45 0.33 8.54
C ARG A 85 12.82 1.81 8.41
N GLY A 86 11.83 2.70 8.29
CA GLY A 86 12.05 4.14 8.17
C GLY A 86 12.91 4.71 9.30
N LEU A 87 12.86 4.09 10.49
CA LEU A 87 13.70 4.42 11.64
C LEU A 87 15.20 4.07 11.46
N LYS A 88 15.61 3.47 10.33
CA LYS A 88 17.02 3.21 9.99
C LYS A 88 17.65 4.38 9.23
N LYS A 89 18.99 4.42 9.21
CA LYS A 89 19.82 5.55 8.75
C LYS A 89 19.43 6.13 7.38
N ASP A 90 19.13 5.29 6.39
CA ASP A 90 18.86 5.74 5.01
C ASP A 90 17.42 6.30 4.82
N GLY A 91 16.49 5.93 5.70
CA GLY A 91 15.10 6.43 5.69
C GLY A 91 14.90 7.68 6.55
N LEU A 92 15.87 7.98 7.43
CA LEU A 92 15.72 9.00 8.47
C LEU A 92 15.39 10.40 7.92
N PRO A 93 15.97 10.91 6.82
CA PRO A 93 15.57 12.20 6.27
C PRO A 93 14.08 12.24 5.88
N GLN A 94 13.58 11.18 5.26
CA GLN A 94 12.17 11.10 4.86
C GLN A 94 11.24 11.05 6.08
N VAL A 95 11.63 10.28 7.11
CA VAL A 95 10.89 10.22 8.39
C VAL A 95 10.86 11.57 9.08
N VAL A 96 11.99 12.26 9.19
CA VAL A 96 12.07 13.59 9.82
C VAL A 96 11.19 14.58 9.07
N ASN A 97 11.16 14.55 7.74
CA ASN A 97 10.27 15.42 6.98
C ASN A 97 8.79 15.10 7.24
N ALA A 98 8.42 13.81 7.23
CA ALA A 98 7.05 13.38 7.55
C ALA A 98 6.62 13.86 8.95
N VAL A 99 7.51 13.76 9.94
CA VAL A 99 7.28 14.29 11.30
C VAL A 99 7.08 15.80 11.27
N VAL A 100 7.90 16.55 10.53
CA VAL A 100 7.76 18.00 10.38
C VAL A 100 6.40 18.36 9.79
N VAL A 101 5.97 17.69 8.73
CA VAL A 101 4.64 17.88 8.13
C VAL A 101 3.54 17.57 9.15
N CYS A 102 3.61 16.43 9.84
CA CYS A 102 2.60 16.01 10.82
C CYS A 102 2.50 16.97 12.01
N VAL A 103 3.63 17.39 12.57
CA VAL A 103 3.69 18.31 13.72
C VAL A 103 3.21 19.70 13.32
N THR A 104 3.64 20.20 12.16
CA THR A 104 3.16 21.49 11.65
C THR A 104 1.65 21.45 11.41
N GLY A 105 1.13 20.36 10.84
CA GLY A 105 -0.30 20.16 10.63
C GLY A 105 -1.11 20.18 11.94
N LEU A 106 -0.62 19.48 12.97
CA LEU A 106 -1.23 19.51 14.30
C LEU A 106 -1.22 20.93 14.89
N LEU A 107 -0.07 21.61 14.89
CA LEU A 107 0.07 22.94 15.49
C LEU A 107 -0.80 23.98 14.79
N VAL A 108 -0.85 23.96 13.45
CA VAL A 108 -1.70 24.88 12.67
C VAL A 108 -3.17 24.60 12.92
N SER A 109 -3.58 23.33 12.93
CA SER A 109 -4.98 22.95 13.19
C SER A 109 -5.40 23.30 14.62
N TRP A 110 -4.53 23.05 15.60
CA TRP A 110 -4.78 23.40 17.00
C TRP A 110 -4.87 24.92 17.20
N LEU A 111 -3.92 25.69 16.66
CA LEU A 111 -3.94 27.15 16.73
C LEU A 111 -5.25 27.70 16.18
N PHE A 112 -5.72 27.18 15.04
CA PHE A 112 -6.97 27.59 14.44
C PHE A 112 -8.20 27.15 15.21
N ALA A 113 -8.16 25.96 15.80
CA ALA A 113 -9.24 25.51 16.67
C ALA A 113 -9.39 26.47 17.86
N VAL A 114 -8.29 26.87 18.50
CA VAL A 114 -8.29 27.85 19.60
C VAL A 114 -8.75 29.23 19.14
N LEU A 115 -8.23 29.74 18.02
CA LEU A 115 -8.54 31.10 17.53
C LEU A 115 -10.01 31.28 17.16
N LEU A 116 -10.67 30.24 16.65
CA LEU A 116 -12.09 30.27 16.28
C LEU A 116 -13.01 29.73 17.37
N GLY A 117 -12.47 29.27 18.51
CA GLY A 117 -13.25 28.62 19.55
C GLY A 117 -13.91 27.32 19.07
N TYR A 118 -13.27 26.60 18.14
CA TYR A 118 -13.71 25.28 17.75
C TYR A 118 -13.44 24.30 18.90
N GLY A 119 -14.51 23.69 19.40
CA GLY A 119 -14.42 22.62 20.39
C GLY A 119 -13.69 21.38 19.88
N PRO A 120 -13.50 20.36 20.74
CA PRO A 120 -12.71 19.17 20.45
C PRO A 120 -13.19 18.42 19.20
N GLY A 121 -14.50 18.41 18.94
CA GLY A 121 -15.10 17.79 17.76
C GLY A 121 -14.72 18.47 16.45
N LEU A 122 -15.02 19.76 16.31
CA LEU A 122 -14.70 20.52 15.08
C LEU A 122 -13.19 20.64 14.85
N GLY A 123 -12.39 20.82 15.90
CA GLY A 123 -10.93 20.87 15.80
C GLY A 123 -10.34 19.58 15.24
N ALA A 124 -10.80 18.43 15.75
CA ALA A 124 -10.41 17.12 15.24
C ALA A 124 -10.89 16.87 13.80
N GLY A 125 -12.11 17.31 13.47
CA GLY A 125 -12.64 17.24 12.11
C GLY A 125 -11.83 18.06 11.11
N LEU A 126 -11.48 19.30 11.48
CA LEU A 126 -10.62 20.19 10.69
C LEU A 126 -9.27 19.55 10.39
N MET A 127 -8.58 19.05 11.42
CA MET A 127 -7.26 18.44 11.27
C MET A 127 -7.31 17.16 10.42
N SER A 128 -8.24 16.26 10.75
CA SER A 128 -8.36 14.97 10.05
C SER A 128 -8.68 15.13 8.57
N GLY A 129 -9.56 16.08 8.20
CA GLY A 129 -9.86 16.34 6.80
C GLY A 129 -8.75 17.13 6.10
N ALA A 130 -8.24 18.21 6.70
CA ALA A 130 -7.18 19.03 6.09
C ALA A 130 -5.89 18.25 5.83
N LEU A 131 -5.53 17.34 6.75
CA LEU A 131 -4.37 16.45 6.61
C LEU A 131 -4.71 15.09 5.96
N THR A 132 -5.93 14.96 5.42
CA THR A 132 -6.42 13.79 4.67
C THR A 132 -6.30 12.44 5.40
N GLN A 133 -6.32 12.45 6.73
CA GLN A 133 -6.21 11.25 7.55
C GLN A 133 -7.58 10.84 8.12
N SER A 134 -8.28 9.94 7.43
CA SER A 134 -9.59 9.42 7.84
C SER A 134 -9.54 8.64 9.16
N ALA A 135 -8.42 7.96 9.44
CA ALA A 135 -8.25 7.19 10.67
C ALA A 135 -8.31 8.06 11.93
N ALA A 136 -7.95 9.34 11.82
CA ALA A 136 -7.98 10.28 12.94
C ALA A 136 -9.41 10.56 13.43
N ILE A 137 -10.44 10.39 12.57
CA ILE A 137 -11.85 10.59 12.96
C ILE A 137 -12.23 9.66 14.12
N GLY A 138 -11.96 8.36 13.98
CA GLY A 138 -12.39 7.39 14.98
C GLY A 138 -11.57 7.49 16.26
N VAL A 139 -10.27 7.75 16.17
CA VAL A 139 -9.42 7.98 17.36
C VAL A 139 -9.86 9.25 18.10
N ALA A 140 -10.22 10.32 17.38
CA ALA A 140 -10.77 11.52 17.99
C ALA A 140 -12.14 11.25 18.64
N GLN A 141 -13.03 10.50 17.98
CA GLN A 141 -14.33 10.15 18.55
C GLN A 141 -14.21 9.31 19.82
N ASP A 142 -13.29 8.35 19.84
CA ASP A 142 -13.00 7.54 21.03
C ASP A 142 -12.48 8.44 22.17
N ALA A 143 -11.54 9.34 21.88
CA ALA A 143 -10.99 10.27 22.85
C ALA A 143 -12.05 11.24 23.41
N ILE A 144 -12.95 11.75 22.56
CA ILE A 144 -14.10 12.57 22.99
C ILE A 144 -15.00 11.78 23.94
N GLY A 145 -15.18 10.48 23.69
CA GLY A 145 -15.97 9.59 24.54
C GLY A 145 -15.42 9.37 25.94
N THR A 146 -14.14 9.68 26.18
CA THR A 146 -13.46 9.52 27.47
C THR A 146 -13.16 10.85 28.16
N LEU A 147 -13.55 11.99 27.57
CA LEU A 147 -13.34 13.31 28.17
C LEU A 147 -14.15 13.46 29.47
N PRO A 148 -13.52 13.94 30.56
CA PRO A 148 -14.24 14.23 31.79
C PRO A 148 -15.16 15.44 31.64
N GLY A 149 -16.23 15.50 32.42
CA GLY A 149 -17.07 16.70 32.54
C GLY A 149 -18.08 16.94 31.40
N LEU A 150 -18.13 16.09 30.37
CA LEU A 150 -19.16 16.13 29.33
C LEU A 150 -20.29 15.13 29.62
N SER A 151 -21.53 15.56 29.41
CA SER A 151 -22.70 14.66 29.40
C SER A 151 -22.71 13.76 28.16
N SER A 152 -23.44 12.64 28.20
CA SER A 152 -23.56 11.73 27.05
C SER A 152 -24.11 12.41 25.79
N ALA A 153 -24.93 13.45 25.95
CA ALA A 153 -25.47 14.23 24.83
C ALA A 153 -24.40 15.15 24.20
N GLU A 154 -23.57 15.79 25.02
CA GLU A 154 -22.47 16.64 24.56
C GLU A 154 -21.38 15.81 23.87
N VAL A 155 -21.01 14.67 24.44
CA VAL A 155 -20.09 13.70 23.81
C VAL A 155 -20.57 13.34 22.41
N LYS A 156 -21.85 13.00 22.27
CA LYS A 156 -22.43 12.63 20.98
C LYS A 156 -22.44 13.80 20.00
N SER A 157 -22.72 15.02 20.48
CA SER A 157 -22.66 16.24 19.67
C SER A 157 -21.25 16.49 19.14
N GLU A 158 -20.24 16.45 20.00
CA GLU A 158 -18.83 16.63 19.61
C GLU A 158 -18.35 15.54 18.65
N GLN A 159 -18.72 14.27 18.88
CA GLN A 159 -18.41 13.17 17.96
C GLN A 159 -19.01 13.36 16.56
N ASN A 160 -20.23 13.91 16.48
CA ASN A 160 -20.87 14.24 15.21
C ASN A 160 -20.15 15.41 14.51
N LEU A 161 -19.69 16.41 15.26
CA LEU A 161 -18.93 17.54 14.73
C LEU A 161 -17.59 17.13 14.09
N VAL A 162 -16.94 16.06 14.58
CA VAL A 162 -15.75 15.48 13.91
C VAL A 162 -16.07 15.11 12.46
N ALA A 163 -17.20 14.42 12.25
CA ALA A 163 -17.63 13.99 10.92
C ALA A 163 -17.96 15.18 10.01
N VAL A 164 -18.60 16.21 10.56
CA VAL A 164 -18.92 17.45 9.84
C VAL A 164 -17.64 18.17 9.41
N GLY A 165 -16.71 18.39 10.34
CA GLY A 165 -15.43 19.04 10.07
C GLY A 165 -14.63 18.34 8.99
N TYR A 166 -14.54 17.01 9.09
CA TYR A 166 -13.84 16.18 8.12
C TYR A 166 -14.52 16.22 6.74
N ALA A 167 -15.86 16.11 6.67
CA ALA A 167 -16.59 16.10 5.39
C ALA A 167 -16.35 17.35 4.55
N VAL A 168 -16.19 18.49 5.21
CA VAL A 168 -15.94 19.79 4.56
C VAL A 168 -14.47 19.93 4.16
N THR A 169 -13.55 19.56 5.05
CA THR A 169 -12.11 19.86 4.86
C THR A 169 -11.37 18.78 4.07
N TYR A 170 -11.84 17.54 4.03
CA TYR A 170 -11.18 16.44 3.33
C TYR A 170 -11.11 16.59 1.80
N PRO A 171 -12.22 16.91 1.09
CA PRO A 171 -12.15 17.11 -0.36
C PRO A 171 -11.21 18.26 -0.71
N LEU A 172 -11.27 19.33 0.09
CA LEU A 172 -10.41 20.50 -0.06
C LEU A 172 -8.94 20.14 0.16
N GLY A 173 -8.63 19.42 1.25
CA GLY A 173 -7.26 18.99 1.55
C GLY A 173 -6.67 18.11 0.45
N THR A 174 -7.47 17.19 -0.08
CA THR A 174 -7.08 16.30 -1.18
C THR A 174 -6.78 17.07 -2.46
N ILE A 175 -7.67 17.97 -2.87
CA ILE A 175 -7.52 18.79 -4.09
C ILE A 175 -6.34 19.74 -3.96
N LEU A 176 -6.24 20.45 -2.83
CA LEU A 176 -5.18 21.43 -2.60
C LEU A 176 -3.81 20.76 -2.49
N CYS A 177 -3.69 19.61 -1.83
CA CYS A 177 -2.45 18.86 -1.76
C CYS A 177 -1.99 18.43 -3.18
N ALA A 178 -2.89 17.84 -3.97
CA ALA A 178 -2.59 17.43 -5.34
C ALA A 178 -2.20 18.63 -6.22
N MET A 179 -2.96 19.72 -6.20
CA MET A 179 -2.66 20.94 -6.98
C MET A 179 -1.36 21.61 -6.52
N LEU A 180 -1.11 21.67 -5.21
CA LEU A 180 0.08 22.31 -4.66
C LEU A 180 1.35 21.58 -5.11
N LEU A 181 1.39 20.25 -4.92
CA LEU A 181 2.57 19.43 -5.21
C LEU A 181 2.77 19.23 -6.72
N ALA A 182 1.72 18.93 -7.47
CA ALA A 182 1.84 18.64 -8.90
C ALA A 182 1.97 19.89 -9.76
N ASN A 183 1.39 21.04 -9.35
CA ASN A 183 1.23 22.18 -10.25
C ASN A 183 1.79 23.51 -9.72
N VAL A 184 1.59 23.84 -8.45
CA VAL A 184 1.95 25.17 -7.92
C VAL A 184 3.42 25.21 -7.50
N LEU A 185 3.90 24.26 -6.70
CA LEU A 185 5.29 24.23 -6.23
C LEU A 185 6.31 24.12 -7.37
N PRO A 186 6.16 23.24 -8.38
CA PRO A 186 7.08 23.19 -9.52
C PRO A 186 7.16 24.53 -10.27
N ARG A 187 6.02 25.20 -10.49
CA ARG A 187 5.97 26.52 -11.14
C ARG A 187 6.59 27.62 -10.28
N LEU A 188 6.27 27.64 -8.99
CA LEU A 188 6.80 28.62 -8.03
C LEU A 188 8.33 28.51 -7.93
N TYR A 189 8.85 27.29 -7.92
CA TYR A 189 10.28 27.01 -7.84
C TYR A 189 10.98 26.99 -9.21
N ARG A 190 10.24 27.27 -10.29
CA ARG A 190 10.71 27.28 -11.69
C ARG A 190 11.48 26.00 -12.07
N ARG A 191 11.04 24.85 -11.54
CA ARG A 191 11.58 23.53 -11.84
C ARG A 191 10.61 22.74 -12.68
N ASP A 192 11.14 22.07 -13.70
CA ASP A 192 10.36 21.16 -14.53
C ASP A 192 10.40 19.78 -13.88
N LEU A 193 9.28 19.42 -13.26
CA LEU A 193 9.14 18.14 -12.57
C LEU A 193 9.31 16.96 -13.54
N ALA A 194 8.86 17.07 -14.79
CA ALA A 194 8.99 16.00 -15.77
C ALA A 194 10.45 15.85 -16.21
N LYS A 195 11.11 16.97 -16.53
CA LYS A 195 12.53 16.95 -16.92
C LYS A 195 13.43 16.43 -15.80
N GLU A 196 13.29 16.94 -14.57
CA GLU A 196 14.11 16.46 -13.45
C GLU A 196 13.79 15.01 -13.08
N SER A 197 12.54 14.57 -13.26
CA SER A 197 12.20 13.16 -13.08
C SER A 197 12.80 12.28 -14.17
N ALA A 198 12.88 12.75 -15.42
CA ALA A 198 13.52 12.05 -16.53
C ALA A 198 15.05 11.99 -16.38
N GLU A 199 15.70 13.10 -15.98
CA GLU A 199 17.13 13.13 -15.66
C GLU A 199 17.45 12.16 -14.51
N LEU A 200 16.62 12.19 -13.48
CA LEU A 200 16.75 11.31 -12.34
C LEU A 200 16.43 9.85 -12.69
N ALA A 201 15.47 9.63 -13.58
CA ALA A 201 15.15 8.33 -14.12
C ALA A 201 16.35 7.76 -14.89
N ALA A 202 17.01 8.56 -15.73
CA ALA A 202 18.22 8.18 -16.45
C ALA A 202 19.42 7.94 -15.50
N GLU A 203 19.62 8.77 -14.48
CA GLU A 203 20.64 8.55 -13.44
C GLU A 203 20.44 7.21 -12.70
N LEU A 204 19.18 6.80 -12.53
CA LEU A 204 18.77 5.59 -11.83
C LEU A 204 18.43 4.40 -12.74
N ASP A 205 18.75 4.50 -14.04
CA ASP A 205 18.50 3.50 -15.08
C ASP A 205 17.04 2.98 -15.08
N ALA A 206 16.10 3.92 -15.23
CA ALA A 206 14.66 3.65 -15.26
C ALA A 206 14.18 3.15 -16.62
N PRO A 207 13.40 2.06 -16.69
CA PRO A 207 12.56 1.83 -17.85
C PRO A 207 11.47 2.93 -17.92
N ASP A 208 11.20 3.41 -19.14
CA ASP A 208 9.98 4.15 -19.46
C ASP A 208 8.83 3.14 -19.43
N GLU A 209 7.93 3.24 -18.45
CA GLU A 209 6.78 2.32 -18.34
C GLU A 209 5.47 3.11 -18.36
N ASP A 210 4.75 2.99 -19.48
CA ASP A 210 3.30 3.13 -19.50
C ASP A 210 2.71 1.83 -18.91
N PRO A 211 1.89 1.89 -17.85
CA PRO A 211 1.31 0.71 -17.21
C PRO A 211 0.35 -0.10 -18.12
N ASP A 212 -0.08 0.44 -19.26
CA ASP A 212 -0.89 -0.27 -20.25
C ASP A 212 -0.05 -0.86 -21.41
N GLU A 213 1.26 -0.58 -21.48
CA GLU A 213 2.18 -1.10 -22.48
C GLU A 213 3.14 -2.13 -21.88
N GLY A 214 3.16 -3.34 -22.45
CA GLY A 214 4.15 -4.36 -22.14
C GLY A 214 5.25 -4.39 -23.18
N GLU A 215 6.50 -4.61 -22.76
CA GLU A 215 7.60 -4.81 -23.69
C GLU A 215 7.42 -6.16 -24.43
N GLY A 216 7.24 -6.12 -25.75
CA GLY A 216 7.10 -7.34 -26.58
C GLY A 216 8.41 -8.12 -26.76
N TYR A 217 9.51 -7.62 -26.17
CA TYR A 217 10.82 -8.25 -26.20
C TYR A 217 10.95 -9.24 -25.04
N TYR A 218 10.94 -10.53 -25.37
CA TYR A 218 11.24 -11.58 -24.40
C TYR A 218 12.74 -11.85 -24.38
N GLU A 219 13.41 -11.42 -23.31
CA GLU A 219 14.84 -11.65 -23.12
C GLU A 219 15.16 -13.15 -22.97
N THR A 220 14.28 -13.90 -22.32
CA THR A 220 14.38 -15.36 -22.23
C THR A 220 13.45 -16.03 -23.24
N VAL A 221 13.98 -17.01 -23.94
CA VAL A 221 13.23 -17.88 -24.85
C VAL A 221 13.24 -19.32 -24.37
N LEU A 222 12.15 -20.03 -24.66
CA LEU A 222 12.03 -21.47 -24.53
C LEU A 222 11.75 -22.05 -25.92
N ARG A 223 12.59 -22.97 -26.39
CA ARG A 223 12.46 -23.62 -27.70
C ARG A 223 12.74 -25.10 -27.59
N ALA A 224 12.11 -25.92 -28.43
CA ALA A 224 12.34 -27.35 -28.44
C ALA A 224 13.20 -27.73 -29.65
N TYR A 225 14.11 -28.69 -29.47
CA TYR A 225 15.03 -29.16 -30.50
C TYR A 225 15.10 -30.68 -30.46
N THR A 226 15.17 -31.31 -31.64
CA THR A 226 15.43 -32.75 -31.74
C THR A 226 16.94 -32.98 -31.74
N VAL A 227 17.41 -33.87 -30.87
CA VAL A 227 18.82 -34.23 -30.73
C VAL A 227 19.22 -35.14 -31.87
N GLU A 228 19.95 -34.59 -32.85
CA GLU A 228 20.51 -35.35 -33.97
C GLU A 228 22.03 -35.43 -33.91
N ARG A 229 22.68 -34.54 -33.15
CA ARG A 229 24.13 -34.45 -33.09
C ARG A 229 24.75 -35.55 -32.20
N PRO A 230 25.70 -36.34 -32.74
CA PRO A 230 26.42 -37.36 -31.96
C PRO A 230 27.19 -36.78 -30.78
N ASP A 231 27.68 -35.55 -30.90
CA ASP A 231 28.47 -34.87 -29.86
C ASP A 231 27.65 -34.54 -28.61
N LEU A 232 26.33 -34.46 -28.75
CA LEU A 232 25.39 -34.23 -27.66
C LEU A 232 24.83 -35.56 -27.12
N ALA A 233 24.66 -36.55 -28.01
CA ALA A 233 24.22 -37.89 -27.65
C ALA A 233 25.27 -38.60 -26.79
N GLY A 234 24.89 -39.06 -25.60
CA GLY A 234 25.80 -39.68 -24.64
C GLY A 234 26.32 -38.73 -23.54
N ARG A 235 26.01 -37.43 -23.61
CA ARG A 235 26.31 -36.47 -22.54
C ARG A 235 25.16 -36.34 -21.56
N THR A 236 25.48 -36.04 -20.31
CA THR A 236 24.47 -35.69 -19.30
C THR A 236 23.99 -34.26 -19.49
N ILE A 237 22.79 -33.95 -19.00
CA ILE A 237 22.31 -32.56 -18.95
C ILE A 237 23.30 -31.67 -18.17
N ALA A 238 23.83 -32.15 -17.05
CA ALA A 238 24.79 -31.40 -16.24
C ALA A 238 26.05 -31.02 -17.03
N ASP A 239 26.61 -31.98 -17.79
CA ASP A 239 27.83 -31.73 -18.58
C ASP A 239 27.59 -30.72 -19.70
N PHE A 240 26.39 -30.73 -20.27
CA PHE A 240 26.00 -29.75 -21.30
C PHE A 240 25.86 -28.35 -20.68
N GLU A 241 25.08 -28.21 -19.61
CA GLU A 241 24.83 -26.92 -18.95
C GLU A 241 26.13 -26.31 -18.40
N ALA A 242 26.99 -27.13 -17.79
CA ALA A 242 28.28 -26.69 -17.27
C ALA A 242 29.21 -26.17 -18.38
N GLN A 243 29.20 -26.80 -19.56
CA GLN A 243 29.98 -26.31 -20.70
C GLN A 243 29.47 -24.95 -21.20
N GLN A 244 28.14 -24.79 -21.33
CA GLN A 244 27.58 -23.51 -21.76
C GLN A 244 27.90 -22.41 -20.75
N GLN A 245 27.80 -22.72 -19.45
CA GLN A 245 28.18 -21.79 -18.39
C GLN A 245 29.68 -21.42 -18.45
N ALA A 246 30.58 -22.38 -18.74
CA ALA A 246 32.00 -22.11 -18.90
C ALA A 246 32.31 -21.20 -20.11
N LEU A 247 31.46 -21.24 -21.13
CA LEU A 247 31.51 -20.36 -22.29
C LEU A 247 30.79 -19.00 -22.05
N GLY A 248 30.31 -18.75 -20.83
CA GLY A 248 29.61 -17.53 -20.45
C GLY A 248 28.14 -17.49 -20.87
N ARG A 249 27.59 -18.59 -21.39
CA ARG A 249 26.23 -18.68 -21.94
C ARG A 249 25.25 -19.26 -20.93
N ARG A 250 24.04 -18.72 -20.86
CA ARG A 250 22.95 -19.19 -20.00
C ARG A 250 21.98 -20.03 -20.80
N VAL A 251 22.38 -21.25 -21.13
CA VAL A 251 21.57 -22.21 -21.88
C VAL A 251 21.31 -23.45 -21.02
N TYR A 252 20.04 -23.72 -20.74
CA TYR A 252 19.61 -24.78 -19.85
C TYR A 252 18.63 -25.71 -20.55
N ILE A 253 18.70 -27.01 -20.27
CA ILE A 253 17.70 -27.96 -20.74
C ILE A 253 16.62 -28.04 -19.66
N THR A 254 15.37 -27.81 -20.01
CA THR A 254 14.26 -27.79 -19.05
C THR A 254 13.43 -29.06 -19.05
N GLN A 255 13.29 -29.73 -20.19
CA GLN A 255 12.61 -31.02 -20.30
C GLN A 255 13.20 -31.87 -21.43
N VAL A 256 13.05 -33.18 -21.31
CA VAL A 256 13.44 -34.15 -22.34
C VAL A 256 12.27 -35.08 -22.59
N ARG A 257 11.89 -35.25 -23.85
CA ARG A 257 10.97 -36.29 -24.30
C ARG A 257 11.74 -37.36 -25.07
N ARG A 258 11.47 -38.61 -24.71
CA ARG A 258 11.96 -39.78 -25.41
C ARG A 258 10.79 -40.71 -25.69
N GLU A 259 10.66 -41.14 -26.95
CA GLU A 259 9.65 -42.13 -27.36
C GLU A 259 8.22 -41.77 -26.89
N GLY A 260 7.84 -40.49 -27.02
CA GLY A 260 6.51 -40.00 -26.64
C GLY A 260 6.29 -39.73 -25.14
N THR A 261 7.26 -40.05 -24.27
CA THR A 261 7.17 -39.82 -22.82
C THR A 261 8.07 -38.68 -22.38
N ILE A 262 7.53 -37.73 -21.60
CA ILE A 262 8.33 -36.68 -20.94
C ILE A 262 9.03 -37.32 -19.74
N LEU A 263 10.36 -37.32 -19.78
CA LEU A 263 11.17 -37.92 -18.74
C LEU A 263 11.29 -36.97 -17.53
N PRO A 264 11.30 -37.48 -16.29
CA PRO A 264 11.67 -36.69 -15.13
C PRO A 264 13.07 -36.12 -15.34
N GLN A 265 13.20 -34.79 -15.29
CA GLN A 265 14.49 -34.17 -15.52
C GLN A 265 15.42 -34.45 -14.33
N ALA A 266 16.49 -35.20 -14.58
CA ALA A 266 17.61 -35.39 -13.67
C ALA A 266 18.88 -34.82 -14.30
N GLN A 267 19.73 -34.17 -13.51
CA GLN A 267 21.01 -33.65 -14.01
C GLN A 267 21.93 -34.77 -14.55
N SER A 268 21.75 -35.99 -14.04
CA SER A 268 22.43 -37.21 -14.52
C SER A 268 21.77 -37.85 -15.76
N LEU A 269 20.69 -37.27 -16.29
CA LEU A 269 19.99 -37.84 -17.45
C LEU A 269 20.89 -37.71 -18.69
N VAL A 270 21.16 -38.84 -19.34
CA VAL A 270 21.95 -38.91 -20.57
C VAL A 270 21.05 -38.70 -21.78
N LEU A 271 21.41 -37.72 -22.62
CA LEU A 271 20.73 -37.41 -23.87
C LEU A 271 21.01 -38.50 -24.91
N ARG A 272 20.01 -38.86 -25.72
CA ARG A 272 20.13 -39.85 -26.81
C ARG A 272 19.72 -39.19 -28.13
N GLY A 273 20.28 -39.72 -29.22
CA GLY A 273 19.81 -39.36 -30.56
C GLY A 273 18.32 -39.66 -30.71
N GLY A 274 17.55 -38.72 -31.25
CA GLY A 274 16.10 -38.79 -31.39
C GLY A 274 15.31 -38.23 -30.19
N ASP A 275 15.96 -37.83 -29.10
CA ASP A 275 15.29 -37.12 -28.01
C ASP A 275 14.79 -35.75 -28.50
N THR A 276 13.65 -35.28 -27.99
CA THR A 276 13.25 -33.88 -28.14
C THR A 276 13.50 -33.18 -26.81
N ILE A 277 14.31 -32.11 -26.81
CA ILE A 277 14.67 -31.36 -25.62
C ILE A 277 14.07 -29.96 -25.66
N ALA A 278 13.54 -29.49 -24.53
CA ALA A 278 13.21 -28.08 -24.36
C ALA A 278 14.42 -27.34 -23.78
N VAL A 279 14.81 -26.25 -24.42
CA VAL A 279 15.97 -25.43 -24.10
C VAL A 279 15.48 -24.04 -23.69
N SER A 280 15.81 -23.61 -22.47
CA SER A 280 15.56 -22.26 -21.97
C SER A 280 16.87 -21.49 -21.93
N ALA A 281 16.89 -20.30 -22.51
CA ALA A 281 18.08 -19.48 -22.60
C ALA A 281 17.76 -17.99 -22.77
N LEU A 282 18.74 -17.12 -22.50
CA LEU A 282 18.69 -15.76 -23.01
C LEU A 282 18.68 -15.79 -24.54
N ARG A 283 17.93 -14.89 -25.18
CA ARG A 283 17.76 -14.88 -26.63
C ARG A 283 19.09 -14.75 -27.36
N HIS A 284 19.98 -13.87 -26.90
CA HIS A 284 21.32 -13.73 -27.50
C HIS A 284 22.16 -15.01 -27.29
N ASP A 285 22.11 -15.61 -26.09
CA ASP A 285 22.87 -16.82 -25.79
C ASP A 285 22.43 -18.02 -26.65
N LEU A 286 21.12 -18.14 -26.91
CA LEU A 286 20.59 -19.21 -27.77
C LEU A 286 21.01 -19.02 -29.23
N VAL A 287 21.08 -17.76 -29.68
CA VAL A 287 21.54 -17.40 -31.03
C VAL A 287 23.05 -17.66 -31.16
N ASP A 288 23.85 -17.24 -30.17
CA ASP A 288 25.30 -17.44 -30.14
C ASP A 288 25.69 -18.92 -29.98
N PHE A 289 24.88 -19.68 -29.25
CA PHE A 289 25.01 -21.13 -29.17
C PHE A 289 24.65 -21.82 -30.50
N ASP A 290 23.78 -21.22 -31.31
CA ASP A 290 23.25 -21.81 -32.55
C ASP A 290 22.76 -23.26 -32.32
N ALA A 291 21.68 -23.38 -31.57
CA ALA A 291 21.11 -24.68 -31.20
C ALA A 291 20.75 -25.55 -32.41
N ARG A 292 20.40 -24.95 -33.56
CA ARG A 292 20.08 -25.71 -34.78
C ARG A 292 21.29 -26.46 -35.31
N THR A 293 22.47 -25.86 -35.23
CA THR A 293 23.72 -26.48 -35.67
C THR A 293 24.23 -27.49 -34.64
N HIS A 294 24.15 -27.18 -33.34
CA HIS A 294 24.79 -27.95 -32.27
C HIS A 294 23.90 -29.01 -31.60
N VAL A 295 22.58 -28.93 -31.77
CA VAL A 295 21.61 -29.92 -31.23
C VAL A 295 20.91 -30.65 -32.37
N GLY A 296 20.26 -29.89 -33.26
CA GLY A 296 19.46 -30.41 -34.38
C GLY A 296 18.25 -29.51 -34.69
N PRO A 297 17.31 -29.95 -35.54
CA PRO A 297 16.20 -29.12 -35.99
C PRO A 297 15.31 -28.70 -34.82
N GLU A 298 14.77 -27.49 -34.93
CA GLU A 298 13.79 -26.96 -34.00
C GLU A 298 12.45 -27.70 -34.18
N ALA A 299 11.86 -28.14 -33.08
CA ALA A 299 10.59 -28.83 -33.04
C ALA A 299 9.54 -27.94 -32.36
N ASP A 300 8.32 -27.91 -32.91
CA ASP A 300 7.18 -27.26 -32.28
C ASP A 300 6.41 -28.27 -31.43
N ASP A 301 6.88 -28.46 -30.19
CA ASP A 301 6.38 -29.48 -29.28
C ASP A 301 5.61 -28.87 -28.11
N VAL A 302 4.32 -28.58 -28.32
CA VAL A 302 3.44 -27.93 -27.35
C VAL A 302 3.39 -28.63 -25.99
N ALA A 303 3.43 -29.97 -25.96
CA ALA A 303 3.39 -30.71 -24.70
C ALA A 303 4.72 -30.69 -23.93
N LEU A 304 5.85 -30.46 -24.62
CA LEU A 304 7.18 -30.34 -24.00
C LEU A 304 7.47 -28.89 -23.61
N LEU A 305 6.97 -27.94 -24.41
CA LEU A 305 7.07 -26.51 -24.18
C LEU A 305 6.04 -26.00 -23.16
N GLY A 306 4.91 -26.69 -23.03
CA GLY A 306 3.83 -26.41 -22.08
C GLY A 306 4.10 -26.95 -20.67
N TYR A 307 5.35 -26.90 -20.18
CA TYR A 307 5.63 -27.29 -18.80
C TYR A 307 4.86 -26.40 -17.82
N ARG A 308 4.40 -26.97 -16.71
CA ARG A 308 3.72 -26.20 -15.67
C ARG A 308 4.70 -25.22 -15.05
N THR A 309 4.55 -23.94 -15.36
CA THR A 309 5.15 -22.86 -14.59
C THR A 309 4.43 -22.76 -13.25
N GLU A 310 5.18 -22.87 -12.17
CA GLU A 310 4.69 -22.52 -10.84
C GLU A 310 4.92 -21.03 -10.64
N THR A 311 3.89 -20.35 -10.14
CA THR A 311 4.01 -18.99 -9.62
C THR A 311 4.01 -19.08 -8.10
N LEU A 312 5.14 -18.74 -7.47
CA LEU A 312 5.33 -18.81 -6.03
C LEU A 312 5.54 -17.41 -5.46
N HIS A 313 4.71 -17.06 -4.48
CA HIS A 313 4.88 -15.83 -3.72
C HIS A 313 5.94 -16.05 -2.64
N VAL A 314 7.03 -15.29 -2.69
CA VAL A 314 8.15 -15.42 -1.77
C VAL A 314 8.32 -14.11 -1.02
N VAL A 315 8.14 -14.16 0.30
CA VAL A 315 8.40 -12.98 1.12
C VAL A 315 9.91 -12.91 1.39
N ALA A 316 10.53 -11.89 0.82
CA ALA A 316 11.95 -11.61 0.97
C ALA A 316 12.28 -11.40 2.45
N SER A 317 13.10 -12.30 3.00
CA SER A 317 13.41 -12.35 4.43
C SER A 317 14.84 -12.79 4.73
N GLU A 318 15.52 -13.43 3.77
CA GLU A 318 16.88 -13.93 3.94
C GLU A 318 17.91 -12.80 3.98
N LYS A 319 18.60 -12.67 5.12
CA LYS A 319 19.49 -11.52 5.39
C LYS A 319 20.57 -11.31 4.33
N ALA A 320 21.10 -12.40 3.77
CA ALA A 320 22.15 -12.33 2.75
C ALA A 320 21.67 -11.73 1.42
N GLN A 321 20.36 -11.78 1.16
CA GLN A 321 19.74 -11.29 -0.08
C GLN A 321 19.05 -9.94 0.09
N LEU A 322 18.80 -9.50 1.33
CA LEU A 322 18.15 -8.23 1.61
C LEU A 322 19.06 -7.04 1.30
N GLY A 323 18.53 -6.05 0.58
CA GLY A 323 19.27 -4.87 0.15
C GLY A 323 20.05 -5.07 -1.15
N ARG A 324 20.16 -6.30 -1.65
CA ARG A 324 20.70 -6.60 -2.99
C ARG A 324 19.71 -6.18 -4.06
N SER A 325 20.23 -5.78 -5.21
CA SER A 325 19.40 -5.42 -6.35
C SER A 325 18.77 -6.67 -6.99
N VAL A 326 17.64 -6.48 -7.66
CA VAL A 326 17.00 -7.56 -8.45
C VAL A 326 17.97 -8.15 -9.48
N GLU A 327 18.84 -7.33 -10.06
CA GLU A 327 19.89 -7.75 -10.99
C GLU A 327 20.87 -8.71 -10.35
N GLU A 328 21.40 -8.34 -9.18
CA GLU A 328 22.33 -9.18 -8.44
C GLU A 328 21.70 -10.52 -8.09
N LEU A 329 20.43 -10.52 -7.71
CA LEU A 329 19.68 -11.75 -7.42
C LEU A 329 19.46 -12.58 -8.67
N ARG A 330 19.09 -11.97 -9.80
CA ARG A 330 18.94 -12.65 -11.10
C ARG A 330 20.25 -13.27 -11.62
N ARG A 331 21.41 -12.81 -11.14
CA ARG A 331 22.72 -13.38 -11.49
C ARG A 331 23.11 -14.57 -10.61
N GLU A 332 22.36 -14.85 -9.54
CA GLU A 332 22.65 -15.97 -8.65
C GLU A 332 22.34 -17.32 -9.31
N PRO A 333 23.14 -18.38 -9.05
CA PRO A 333 22.92 -19.70 -9.62
C PRO A 333 21.54 -20.30 -9.29
N PHE A 334 20.97 -19.97 -8.13
CA PHE A 334 19.65 -20.45 -7.72
C PHE A 334 18.49 -19.76 -8.45
N MET A 335 18.74 -18.66 -9.17
CA MET A 335 17.75 -17.98 -10.01
C MET A 335 17.80 -18.40 -11.47
N ALA A 336 18.69 -19.32 -11.85
CA ALA A 336 18.73 -19.88 -13.20
C ALA A 336 17.37 -20.54 -13.54
N GLY A 337 16.68 -20.02 -14.55
CA GLY A 337 15.35 -20.49 -14.96
C GLY A 337 14.19 -20.05 -14.06
N VAL A 338 14.41 -19.14 -13.11
CA VAL A 338 13.39 -18.56 -12.22
C VAL A 338 13.35 -17.05 -12.42
N TYR A 339 12.16 -16.52 -12.70
CA TYR A 339 11.95 -15.11 -13.00
C TYR A 339 11.24 -14.42 -11.83
N ILE A 340 11.68 -13.21 -11.51
CA ILE A 340 10.89 -12.30 -10.65
C ILE A 340 9.95 -11.57 -11.60
N GLU A 341 8.65 -11.88 -11.55
CA GLU A 341 7.61 -11.33 -12.42
C GLU A 341 7.00 -10.07 -11.83
N LYS A 342 6.69 -10.10 -10.53
CA LYS A 342 6.11 -8.97 -9.78
C LYS A 342 6.81 -8.80 -8.45
N LEU A 343 6.81 -7.57 -7.95
CA LEU A 343 7.22 -7.24 -6.60
C LEU A 343 6.07 -6.49 -5.94
N TYR A 344 5.59 -6.98 -4.80
CA TYR A 344 4.63 -6.24 -3.97
C TYR A 344 5.35 -5.66 -2.76
N ARG A 345 5.17 -4.36 -2.53
CA ARG A 345 5.71 -3.64 -1.37
C ARG A 345 4.57 -2.97 -0.62
N ALA A 346 4.48 -3.24 0.68
CA ALA A 346 3.41 -2.72 1.53
C ALA A 346 1.98 -3.00 1.01
N GLY A 347 1.78 -4.14 0.34
CA GLY A 347 0.48 -4.59 -0.17
C GLY A 347 0.05 -3.96 -1.50
N ALA A 348 0.84 -3.05 -2.07
CA ALA A 348 0.66 -2.55 -3.43
C ALA A 348 1.67 -3.18 -4.38
N GLU A 349 1.30 -3.34 -5.65
CA GLU A 349 2.25 -3.70 -6.71
C GLU A 349 3.28 -2.57 -6.82
N PHE A 350 4.55 -2.93 -6.69
CA PHE A 350 5.66 -1.99 -6.72
C PHE A 350 6.43 -2.24 -8.03
N PRO A 351 6.45 -1.25 -8.94
CA PRO A 351 7.24 -1.38 -10.16
C PRO A 351 8.71 -1.47 -9.78
N PHE A 352 9.37 -2.57 -10.15
CA PHE A 352 10.75 -2.85 -9.76
C PHE A 352 11.66 -2.90 -10.99
N ARG A 353 12.91 -2.48 -10.80
CA ARG A 353 13.97 -2.48 -11.80
C ARG A 353 15.04 -3.51 -11.45
N LEU A 354 15.94 -3.77 -12.38
CA LEU A 354 17.19 -4.49 -12.12
C LEU A 354 17.98 -3.86 -10.96
N SER A 355 18.06 -2.54 -10.87
CA SER A 355 18.70 -1.82 -9.76
C SER A 355 17.88 -1.79 -8.47
N THR A 356 16.60 -2.17 -8.48
CA THR A 356 15.75 -2.06 -7.29
C THR A 356 16.25 -2.98 -6.20
N PRO A 357 16.56 -2.46 -5.00
CA PRO A 357 16.92 -3.31 -3.88
C PRO A 357 15.68 -4.08 -3.41
N VAL A 358 15.85 -5.39 -3.24
CA VAL A 358 14.83 -6.24 -2.63
C VAL A 358 14.81 -5.99 -1.14
N GLU A 359 13.64 -5.66 -0.63
CA GLU A 359 13.42 -5.23 0.73
C GLU A 359 12.76 -6.30 1.58
N ARG A 360 13.01 -6.23 2.88
CA ARG A 360 12.39 -7.19 3.80
C ARG A 360 10.89 -6.99 3.82
N GLY A 361 10.15 -8.08 3.65
CA GLY A 361 8.69 -8.05 3.57
C GLY A 361 8.15 -7.80 2.17
N ASP A 362 9.02 -7.49 1.18
CA ASP A 362 8.61 -7.54 -0.22
C ASP A 362 8.13 -8.94 -0.55
N THR A 363 7.05 -9.02 -1.30
CA THR A 363 6.58 -10.29 -1.86
C THR A 363 7.02 -10.33 -3.32
N LEU A 364 8.03 -11.15 -3.59
CA LEU A 364 8.49 -11.46 -4.94
C LEU A 364 7.59 -12.56 -5.50
N VAL A 365 6.99 -12.30 -6.65
CA VAL A 365 6.27 -13.32 -7.42
C VAL A 365 7.30 -13.99 -8.31
N LEU A 366 7.70 -15.20 -7.92
CA LEU A 366 8.66 -15.99 -8.68
C LEU A 366 7.90 -16.90 -9.64
N THR A 367 8.23 -16.85 -10.92
CA THR A 367 7.61 -17.68 -11.96
C THR A 367 8.69 -18.50 -12.66
N GLY A 368 8.44 -19.80 -12.85
CA GLY A 368 9.40 -20.72 -13.48
C GLY A 368 8.99 -22.18 -13.29
N PRO A 369 9.84 -23.15 -13.65
CA PRO A 369 9.57 -24.56 -13.39
C PRO A 369 9.45 -24.84 -11.88
N GLU A 370 8.42 -25.56 -11.44
CA GLU A 370 8.14 -25.91 -10.02
C GLU A 370 9.39 -26.40 -9.26
N ARG A 371 10.21 -27.25 -9.92
CA ARG A 371 11.46 -27.77 -9.34
C ARG A 371 12.51 -26.71 -9.01
N LEU A 372 12.50 -25.58 -9.71
CA LEU A 372 13.48 -24.50 -9.57
C LEU A 372 12.95 -23.37 -8.68
N VAL A 373 11.65 -23.06 -8.81
CA VAL A 373 10.98 -21.99 -8.08
C VAL A 373 10.99 -22.24 -6.57
N GLY A 374 10.70 -23.48 -6.13
CA GLY A 374 10.73 -23.84 -4.71
C GLY A 374 12.10 -23.62 -4.04
N PRO A 375 13.20 -24.20 -4.56
CA PRO A 375 14.56 -23.96 -4.06
C PRO A 375 15.00 -22.50 -4.12
N ALA A 376 14.72 -21.79 -5.22
CA ALA A 376 15.02 -20.37 -5.38
C ALA A 376 14.28 -19.53 -4.33
N GLY A 377 13.00 -19.82 -4.12
CA GLY A 377 12.18 -19.18 -3.11
C GLY A 377 12.74 -19.33 -1.70
N LYS A 378 13.23 -20.53 -1.33
CA LYS A 378 13.88 -20.77 -0.04
C LYS A 378 15.21 -20.04 0.14
N LYS A 379 15.91 -19.70 -0.96
CA LYS A 379 17.17 -18.94 -0.93
C LYS A 379 16.96 -17.43 -0.85
N LEU A 380 15.85 -16.92 -1.40
CA LEU A 380 15.45 -15.51 -1.35
C LEU A 380 14.70 -15.15 -0.06
N GLY A 381 13.95 -16.09 0.48
CA GLY A 381 13.08 -15.82 1.61
C GLY A 381 12.29 -17.04 2.02
N LYS A 382 11.07 -16.78 2.50
CA LYS A 382 10.15 -17.85 2.84
C LYS A 382 9.11 -17.95 1.72
N PRO A 383 9.02 -19.11 1.05
CA PRO A 383 7.87 -19.45 0.24
C PRO A 383 6.61 -19.26 1.08
N VAL A 384 5.71 -18.41 0.60
CA VAL A 384 4.35 -18.34 1.08
C VAL A 384 3.57 -19.08 0.01
N PRO A 385 3.19 -20.36 0.25
CA PRO A 385 2.20 -21.00 -0.61
C PRO A 385 1.04 -20.01 -0.76
N THR A 386 0.42 -19.94 -1.93
CA THR A 386 -0.78 -19.14 -2.18
C THR A 386 -1.93 -19.67 -1.32
N SER A 387 -1.85 -19.42 -0.03
CA SER A 387 -2.90 -19.65 0.94
C SER A 387 -3.75 -18.39 0.92
N PHE A 388 -4.94 -18.53 0.35
CA PHE A 388 -5.99 -17.55 0.45
C PHE A 388 -6.57 -17.49 1.87
N ALA A 389 -6.16 -18.38 2.78
CA ALA A 389 -6.61 -18.37 4.16
C ALA A 389 -5.92 -17.25 4.95
N THR A 390 -6.75 -16.43 5.59
CA THR A 390 -6.32 -15.46 6.59
C THR A 390 -6.13 -16.19 7.92
N ASP A 391 -5.00 -15.96 8.59
CA ASP A 391 -4.75 -16.43 9.94
C ASP A 391 -5.59 -15.61 10.93
N MET A 392 -6.84 -16.03 11.15
CA MET A 392 -7.79 -15.31 11.99
C MET A 392 -7.42 -15.36 13.47
N VAL A 393 -6.63 -16.35 13.90
CA VAL A 393 -6.05 -16.37 15.26
C VAL A 393 -5.09 -15.20 15.41
N TRP A 394 -4.22 -14.98 14.42
CA TRP A 394 -3.28 -13.84 14.43
C TRP A 394 -4.01 -12.49 14.41
N VAL A 395 -5.01 -12.34 13.54
CA VAL A 395 -5.80 -11.10 13.45
C VAL A 395 -6.59 -10.86 14.74
N GLY A 396 -7.35 -11.86 15.20
CA GLY A 396 -8.20 -11.76 16.38
C GLY A 396 -7.40 -11.51 17.66
N LEU A 397 -6.30 -12.24 17.88
CA LEU A 397 -5.43 -12.04 19.03
C LEU A 397 -4.72 -10.69 18.95
N GLY A 398 -4.28 -10.26 17.77
CA GLY A 398 -3.64 -8.95 17.59
C GLY A 398 -4.57 -7.78 17.93
N ILE A 399 -5.82 -7.84 17.46
CA ILE A 399 -6.87 -6.87 17.79
C ILE A 399 -7.19 -6.88 19.29
N PHE A 400 -7.38 -8.07 19.87
CA PHE A 400 -7.71 -8.22 21.29
C PHE A 400 -6.60 -7.69 22.20
N LEU A 401 -5.35 -8.11 21.96
CA LEU A 401 -4.18 -7.62 22.70
C LEU A 401 -3.98 -6.12 22.49
N GLY A 402 -4.23 -5.63 21.28
CA GLY A 402 -4.22 -4.19 20.97
C GLY A 402 -5.23 -3.44 21.82
N GLY A 403 -6.46 -3.92 21.88
CA GLY A 403 -7.48 -3.42 22.78
C GLY A 403 -7.01 -3.36 24.23
N CYS A 404 -6.50 -4.49 24.76
CA CYS A 404 -6.00 -4.56 26.14
C CYS A 404 -4.84 -3.60 26.44
N ILE A 405 -3.95 -3.35 25.47
CA ILE A 405 -2.83 -2.40 25.62
C ILE A 405 -3.30 -0.95 25.50
N GLY A 406 -4.32 -0.70 24.69
CA GLY A 406 -4.86 0.63 24.45
C GLY A 406 -5.79 1.15 25.55
N ILE A 407 -6.48 0.24 26.27
CA ILE A 407 -7.43 0.59 27.34
C ILE A 407 -6.79 1.37 28.51
N PRO A 408 -5.63 0.96 29.07
CA PRO A 408 -5.00 1.69 30.17
C PRO A 408 -4.85 3.18 29.84
N ALA A 409 -5.44 4.03 30.69
CA ALA A 409 -5.27 5.47 30.59
C ALA A 409 -4.07 5.90 31.42
N LEU A 410 -3.13 6.62 30.80
CA LEU A 410 -2.08 7.34 31.50
C LEU A 410 -2.61 8.73 31.84
N THR A 411 -2.57 9.13 33.11
CA THR A 411 -2.99 10.49 33.49
C THR A 411 -1.86 11.48 33.21
N ALA A 412 -2.13 12.50 32.38
CA ALA A 412 -1.23 13.64 32.20
C ALA A 412 -2.04 14.93 32.41
N GLY A 413 -1.58 15.79 33.32
CA GLY A 413 -2.27 17.05 33.64
C GLY A 413 -3.68 16.89 34.23
N GLY A 414 -4.04 15.71 34.76
CA GLY A 414 -5.38 15.43 35.31
C GLY A 414 -6.37 14.83 34.29
N VAL A 415 -6.00 14.72 33.01
CA VAL A 415 -6.82 14.11 31.95
C VAL A 415 -6.34 12.67 31.71
N PRO A 416 -7.25 11.66 31.68
CA PRO A 416 -6.89 10.29 31.32
C PRO A 416 -6.57 10.19 29.82
N ILE A 417 -5.29 10.05 29.49
CA ILE A 417 -4.81 9.79 28.13
C ILE A 417 -4.81 8.28 27.89
N SER A 418 -5.88 7.79 27.28
CA SER A 418 -5.94 6.43 26.74
C SER A 418 -5.67 6.47 25.24
N LEU A 419 -4.97 5.45 24.73
CA LEU A 419 -4.84 5.22 23.28
C LEU A 419 -6.15 4.70 22.66
N SER A 420 -7.16 4.41 23.49
CA SER A 420 -8.37 3.67 23.17
C SER A 420 -8.08 2.25 22.67
N THR A 421 -9.13 1.43 22.58
CA THR A 421 -9.00 0.10 21.97
C THR A 421 -8.51 0.18 20.52
N SER A 422 -8.91 1.24 19.82
CA SER A 422 -8.60 1.51 18.43
C SER A 422 -7.11 1.87 18.22
N GLY A 423 -6.56 2.80 19.00
CA GLY A 423 -5.13 3.16 18.89
C GLY A 423 -4.22 2.01 19.34
N GLY A 424 -4.62 1.24 20.34
CA GLY A 424 -3.93 -0.01 20.70
C GLY A 424 -3.97 -1.05 19.56
N GLY A 425 -5.09 -1.16 18.85
CA GLY A 425 -5.22 -1.98 17.63
C GLY A 425 -4.23 -1.58 16.52
N LEU A 426 -4.02 -0.28 16.29
CA LEU A 426 -3.00 0.22 15.36
C LEU A 426 -1.59 -0.21 15.77
N ILE A 427 -1.21 0.00 17.04
CA ILE A 427 0.11 -0.36 17.57
C ILE A 427 0.36 -1.86 17.41
N MET A 428 -0.60 -2.69 17.79
CA MET A 428 -0.47 -4.14 17.65
C MET A 428 -0.49 -4.58 16.19
N GLY A 429 -1.23 -3.88 15.32
CA GLY A 429 -1.11 -4.02 13.88
C GLY A 429 0.33 -3.80 13.40
N LEU A 430 0.96 -2.67 13.77
CA LEU A 430 2.35 -2.37 13.40
C LEU A 430 3.32 -3.46 13.86
N VAL A 431 3.18 -3.91 15.12
CA VAL A 431 4.02 -4.95 15.69
C VAL A 431 3.79 -6.29 14.97
N PHE A 432 2.54 -6.70 14.76
CA PHE A 432 2.21 -7.97 14.12
C PHE A 432 2.60 -7.98 12.63
N GLY A 433 2.44 -6.85 11.94
CA GLY A 433 2.93 -6.64 10.58
C GLY A 433 4.46 -6.71 10.51
N TRP A 434 5.17 -6.10 11.47
CA TRP A 434 6.62 -6.20 11.56
C TRP A 434 7.10 -7.63 11.86
N ILE A 435 6.45 -8.32 12.80
CA ILE A 435 6.74 -9.73 13.12
C ILE A 435 6.52 -10.60 11.88
N ARG A 436 5.42 -10.40 11.14
CA ARG A 436 5.18 -11.08 9.86
C ARG A 436 6.30 -10.80 8.86
N GLY A 437 6.69 -9.54 8.70
CA GLY A 437 7.78 -9.16 7.81
C GLY A 437 9.13 -9.80 8.20
N LYS A 438 9.32 -10.09 9.49
CA LYS A 438 10.49 -10.83 10.00
C LYS A 438 10.34 -12.36 9.89
N TYR A 439 9.14 -12.88 10.07
CA TYR A 439 8.81 -14.30 10.08
C TYR A 439 7.58 -14.60 9.20
N PRO A 440 7.75 -14.72 7.88
CA PRO A 440 6.63 -14.86 6.93
C PRO A 440 5.87 -16.20 6.98
N THR A 441 6.09 -17.02 8.02
CA THR A 441 5.43 -18.32 8.22
C THR A 441 4.17 -18.23 9.08
N TYR A 442 3.96 -17.15 9.83
CA TYR A 442 2.81 -16.98 10.73
C TYR A 442 2.06 -15.70 10.42
N GLY A 443 0.76 -15.64 10.74
CA GLY A 443 0.00 -14.39 10.60
C GLY A 443 -0.27 -14.00 9.16
N ASN A 444 -0.52 -14.96 8.27
CA ASN A 444 -0.82 -14.66 6.88
C ASN A 444 -2.13 -13.88 6.74
N VAL A 445 -2.09 -12.72 6.09
CA VAL A 445 -3.28 -11.96 5.70
C VAL A 445 -3.13 -11.62 4.22
N PRO A 446 -3.82 -12.35 3.32
CA PRO A 446 -3.72 -12.12 1.88
C PRO A 446 -4.14 -10.70 1.48
N PRO A 447 -3.66 -10.16 0.33
CA PRO A 447 -3.98 -8.79 -0.10
C PRO A 447 -5.48 -8.50 -0.18
N GLY A 448 -6.30 -9.46 -0.64
CA GLY A 448 -7.76 -9.29 -0.68
C GLY A 448 -8.40 -9.15 0.71
N ALA A 449 -7.91 -9.91 1.70
CA ALA A 449 -8.36 -9.80 3.09
C ALA A 449 -7.87 -8.50 3.74
N GLN A 450 -6.64 -8.07 3.44
CA GLN A 450 -6.14 -6.76 3.87
C GLN A 450 -7.00 -5.64 3.30
N TRP A 451 -7.34 -5.69 2.01
CA TRP A 451 -8.21 -4.70 1.36
C TRP A 451 -9.60 -4.69 2.00
N PHE A 452 -10.17 -5.86 2.29
CA PHE A 452 -11.47 -5.96 2.98
C PHE A 452 -11.40 -5.35 4.38
N MET A 453 -10.39 -5.66 5.18
CA MET A 453 -10.27 -5.11 6.52
C MET A 453 -9.95 -3.61 6.51
N ASP A 454 -9.07 -3.15 5.61
CA ASP A 454 -8.62 -1.77 5.51
C ASP A 454 -9.68 -0.89 4.81
N THR A 455 -9.92 -1.11 3.52
CA THR A 455 -10.78 -0.25 2.71
C THR A 455 -12.25 -0.41 3.04
N LEU A 456 -12.77 -1.65 3.08
CA LEU A 456 -14.18 -1.86 3.42
C LEU A 456 -14.43 -1.57 4.91
N GLY A 457 -13.52 -1.97 5.81
CA GLY A 457 -13.62 -1.63 7.23
C GLY A 457 -13.70 -0.12 7.47
N LEU A 458 -12.83 0.68 6.84
CA LEU A 458 -12.90 2.14 6.90
C LEU A 458 -14.21 2.68 6.30
N CYS A 459 -14.65 2.16 5.15
CA CYS A 459 -15.89 2.60 4.52
C CYS A 459 -17.13 2.30 5.37
N MET A 460 -17.19 1.12 6.01
CA MET A 460 -18.28 0.76 6.94
C MET A 460 -18.27 1.65 8.18
N PHE A 461 -17.10 1.90 8.76
CA PHE A 461 -16.94 2.84 9.87
C PHE A 461 -17.44 4.24 9.49
N VAL A 462 -16.95 4.79 8.38
CA VAL A 462 -17.31 6.13 7.91
C VAL A 462 -18.78 6.21 7.50
N ALA A 463 -19.35 5.14 6.93
CA ALA A 463 -20.78 5.07 6.63
C ALA A 463 -21.63 5.22 7.90
N VAL A 464 -21.30 4.49 8.96
CA VAL A 464 -22.00 4.60 10.26
C VAL A 464 -21.85 5.99 10.87
N VAL A 465 -20.63 6.54 10.85
CA VAL A 465 -20.36 7.91 11.31
C VAL A 465 -21.18 8.93 10.51
N GLY A 466 -21.22 8.81 9.19
CA GLY A 466 -22.00 9.69 8.31
C GLY A 466 -23.50 9.59 8.57
N ILE A 467 -24.05 8.38 8.69
CA ILE A 467 -25.48 8.16 9.00
C ILE A 467 -25.84 8.83 10.33
N ASN A 468 -25.03 8.61 11.37
CA ASN A 468 -25.30 9.14 12.70
C ASN A 468 -25.14 10.67 12.78
N ALA A 469 -24.19 11.25 12.03
CA ALA A 469 -23.94 12.69 11.99
C ALA A 469 -24.89 13.45 11.05
N GLY A 470 -25.45 12.79 10.03
CA GLY A 470 -26.31 13.38 9.01
C GLY A 470 -27.42 14.30 9.54
N PRO A 471 -28.20 13.90 10.57
CA PRO A 471 -29.25 14.76 11.14
C PRO A 471 -28.75 16.10 11.70
N SER A 472 -27.48 16.19 12.10
CA SER A 472 -26.86 17.39 12.69
C SER A 472 -25.90 18.09 11.71
N PHE A 473 -25.83 17.67 10.45
CA PHE A 473 -24.85 18.19 9.51
C PHE A 473 -25.07 19.67 9.18
N THR A 474 -26.31 20.07 8.90
CA THR A 474 -26.63 21.46 8.51
C THR A 474 -26.40 22.44 9.66
N SER A 475 -26.78 22.06 10.89
CA SER A 475 -26.52 22.86 12.09
C SER A 475 -25.01 22.92 12.40
N GLY A 476 -24.30 21.81 12.29
CA GLY A 476 -22.85 21.76 12.48
C GLY A 476 -22.06 22.55 11.45
N LEU A 477 -22.51 22.58 10.19
CA LEU A 477 -21.91 23.42 9.15
C LEU A 477 -22.15 24.91 9.40
N SER A 478 -23.36 25.24 9.87
CA SER A 478 -23.73 26.62 10.20
C SER A 478 -22.95 27.14 11.41
N SER A 479 -22.65 26.29 12.40
CA SER A 479 -21.83 26.66 13.56
C SER A 479 -20.34 26.76 13.22
N ALA A 480 -19.83 25.93 12.30
CA ALA A 480 -18.44 26.00 11.87
C ALA A 480 -18.15 27.24 10.99
N GLY A 481 -19.13 27.65 10.17
CA GLY A 481 -19.03 28.81 9.29
C GLY A 481 -17.99 28.68 8.17
N TRP A 482 -17.80 29.77 7.41
CA TRP A 482 -16.81 29.82 6.30
C TRP A 482 -15.35 29.67 6.77
N GLY A 483 -15.09 29.89 8.06
CA GLY A 483 -13.78 29.72 8.67
C GLY A 483 -13.24 28.30 8.49
N LEU A 484 -14.11 27.28 8.52
CA LEU A 484 -13.71 25.88 8.37
C LEU A 484 -13.10 25.58 7.00
N LEU A 485 -13.62 26.19 5.94
CA LEU A 485 -13.08 26.03 4.58
C LEU A 485 -11.75 26.77 4.41
N LEU A 486 -11.68 28.04 4.80
CA LEU A 486 -10.47 28.84 4.68
C LEU A 486 -9.33 28.26 5.53
N LEU A 487 -9.60 27.92 6.78
CA LEU A 487 -8.60 27.37 7.68
C LEU A 487 -8.27 25.92 7.36
N GLY A 488 -9.21 25.15 6.81
CA GLY A 488 -8.92 23.85 6.22
C GLY A 488 -7.88 23.97 5.10
N ALA A 489 -8.05 24.94 4.19
CA ALA A 489 -7.06 25.19 3.14
C ALA A 489 -5.68 25.56 3.71
N VAL A 490 -5.63 26.44 4.71
CA VAL A 490 -4.36 26.85 5.33
C VAL A 490 -3.71 25.67 6.07
N ALA A 491 -4.49 24.89 6.82
CA ALA A 491 -4.03 23.69 7.53
C ALA A 491 -3.54 22.59 6.57
N THR A 492 -4.00 22.57 5.33
CA THR A 492 -3.44 21.70 4.27
C THR A 492 -2.15 22.27 3.69
N VAL A 493 -2.12 23.56 3.34
CA VAL A 493 -1.02 24.16 2.56
C VAL A 493 0.22 24.42 3.42
N VAL A 494 0.06 24.95 4.64
CA VAL A 494 1.19 25.36 5.48
C VAL A 494 2.12 24.19 5.82
N PRO A 495 1.64 23.02 6.26
CA PRO A 495 2.51 21.88 6.54
C PRO A 495 3.32 21.42 5.33
N LEU A 496 2.72 21.42 4.13
CA LEU A 496 3.41 21.08 2.88
C LEU A 496 4.48 22.10 2.52
N LEU A 497 4.22 23.39 2.70
CA LEU A 497 5.21 24.44 2.47
C LEU A 497 6.37 24.33 3.46
N VAL A 498 6.09 24.13 4.74
CA VAL A 498 7.14 23.94 5.76
C VAL A 498 7.96 22.67 5.48
N GLY A 499 7.30 21.56 5.19
CA GLY A 499 7.98 20.31 4.80
C GLY A 499 8.81 20.46 3.52
N PHE A 500 8.33 21.26 2.55
CA PHE A 500 9.08 21.58 1.34
C PHE A 500 10.35 22.39 1.68
N LEU A 501 10.23 23.45 2.48
CA LEU A 501 11.36 24.28 2.88
C LEU A 501 12.41 23.47 3.65
N VAL A 502 11.98 22.65 4.60
CA VAL A 502 12.89 21.78 5.38
C VAL A 502 13.52 20.71 4.47
N GLY A 503 12.71 20.02 3.68
CA GLY A 503 13.17 18.96 2.79
C GLY A 503 14.15 19.44 1.72
N HIS A 504 13.91 20.63 1.18
CA HIS A 504 14.74 21.21 0.13
C HIS A 504 16.00 21.88 0.68
N TYR A 505 15.88 22.80 1.65
CA TYR A 505 17.02 23.60 2.10
C TYR A 505 17.87 22.93 3.18
N ILE A 506 17.26 22.15 4.06
CA ILE A 506 17.97 21.51 5.19
C ILE A 506 18.39 20.10 4.80
N GLN A 507 17.45 19.28 4.31
CA GLN A 507 17.70 17.87 4.03
C GLN A 507 18.24 17.61 2.62
N LYS A 508 18.14 18.59 1.72
CA LYS A 508 18.60 18.53 0.32
C LYS A 508 18.08 17.30 -0.43
N ILE A 509 16.83 16.92 -0.17
CA ILE A 509 16.16 15.82 -0.88
C ILE A 509 15.92 16.26 -2.34
N ARG A 510 16.23 15.37 -3.29
CA ARG A 510 16.00 15.62 -4.72
C ARG A 510 14.54 15.95 -4.98
N PHE A 511 14.29 16.95 -5.84
CA PHE A 511 12.97 17.57 -6.00
C PHE A 511 11.84 16.58 -6.35
N PRO A 512 11.99 15.65 -7.32
CA PRO A 512 10.96 14.64 -7.59
C PRO A 512 10.64 13.75 -6.39
N ILE A 513 11.67 13.29 -5.66
CA ILE A 513 11.52 12.45 -4.46
C ILE A 513 10.84 13.25 -3.35
N LEU A 514 11.19 14.54 -3.19
CA LEU A 514 10.60 15.41 -2.18
C LEU A 514 9.09 15.61 -2.40
N MET A 515 8.62 15.75 -3.64
CA MET A 515 7.17 15.83 -3.92
C MET A 515 6.45 14.56 -3.43
N GLY A 516 7.06 13.39 -3.64
CA GLY A 516 6.56 12.13 -3.10
C GLY A 516 6.59 12.06 -1.56
N VAL A 517 7.66 12.56 -0.94
CA VAL A 517 7.80 12.63 0.52
C VAL A 517 6.70 13.47 1.15
N LEU A 518 6.38 14.62 0.55
CA LEU A 518 5.32 15.52 1.04
C LEU A 518 3.93 14.90 0.87
N ALA A 519 3.66 14.29 -0.29
CA ALA A 519 2.41 13.57 -0.54
C ALA A 519 2.21 12.41 0.46
N GLY A 520 3.28 11.67 0.75
CA GLY A 520 3.28 10.58 1.72
C GLY A 520 3.10 11.10 3.15
N GLY A 521 3.83 12.15 3.55
CA GLY A 521 3.71 12.75 4.88
C GLY A 521 2.32 13.26 5.21
N GLN A 522 1.58 13.75 4.19
CA GLN A 522 0.17 14.12 4.32
C GLN A 522 -0.81 12.98 4.07
N THR A 523 -0.34 11.75 3.81
CA THR A 523 -1.17 10.56 3.58
C THR A 523 -2.11 10.64 2.37
N THR A 524 -1.80 11.47 1.36
CA THR A 524 -2.69 11.71 0.21
C THR A 524 -2.29 10.90 -1.03
N THR A 525 -3.01 9.80 -1.31
CA THR A 525 -2.81 8.98 -2.52
C THR A 525 -3.13 9.72 -3.82
N ALA A 526 -4.13 10.61 -3.81
CA ALA A 526 -4.47 11.42 -4.98
C ALA A 526 -3.34 12.39 -5.36
N ALA A 527 -2.61 12.90 -4.37
CA ALA A 527 -1.52 13.84 -4.61
C ALA A 527 -0.31 13.15 -5.26
N ILE A 528 0.07 11.95 -4.80
CA ILE A 528 1.13 11.19 -5.47
C ILE A 528 0.72 10.78 -6.89
N GLY A 529 -0.55 10.43 -7.12
CA GLY A 529 -1.08 10.18 -8.47
C GLY A 529 -0.92 11.39 -9.40
N ALA A 530 -1.35 12.57 -8.95
CA ALA A 530 -1.22 13.81 -9.72
C ALA A 530 0.24 14.23 -9.96
N VAL A 531 1.11 14.00 -8.97
CA VAL A 531 2.56 14.23 -9.07
C VAL A 531 3.17 13.30 -10.13
N ASN A 532 2.82 12.01 -10.14
CA ASN A 532 3.31 11.03 -11.11
C ASN A 532 2.82 11.33 -12.54
N GLU A 533 1.57 11.77 -12.69
CA GLU A 533 1.03 12.18 -13.99
C GLU A 533 1.74 13.42 -14.52
N THR A 534 2.02 14.40 -13.65
CA THR A 534 2.73 15.62 -14.04
C THR A 534 4.22 15.39 -14.29
N SER A 535 4.86 14.49 -13.54
CA SER A 535 6.25 14.10 -13.75
C SER A 535 6.44 13.16 -14.94
N LYS A 536 5.36 12.54 -15.45
CA LYS A 536 5.40 11.44 -16.42
C LYS A 536 6.36 10.33 -15.99
N SER A 537 6.43 10.06 -14.69
CA SER A 537 7.43 9.17 -14.12
C SER A 537 6.99 8.65 -12.75
N GLN A 538 7.34 7.39 -12.45
CA GLN A 538 7.12 6.79 -11.12
C GLN A 538 8.22 7.13 -10.09
N ILE A 539 9.23 7.92 -10.47
CA ILE A 539 10.31 8.34 -9.57
C ILE A 539 9.82 8.99 -8.27
N PRO A 540 8.79 9.88 -8.26
CA PRO A 540 8.29 10.46 -7.02
C PRO A 540 7.77 9.41 -6.03
N THR A 541 7.24 8.28 -6.50
CA THR A 541 6.74 7.18 -5.65
C THR A 541 7.82 6.61 -4.73
N LEU A 542 9.10 6.69 -5.11
CA LEU A 542 10.22 6.26 -4.27
C LEU A 542 10.30 7.01 -2.94
N GLY A 543 9.86 8.26 -2.90
CA GLY A 543 9.82 9.08 -1.68
C GLY A 543 8.52 8.93 -0.87
N TYR A 544 7.50 8.26 -1.40
CA TYR A 544 6.15 8.25 -0.82
C TYR A 544 5.99 7.25 0.33
N THR A 545 6.53 6.04 0.17
CA THR A 545 6.15 4.87 0.99
C THR A 545 6.50 5.00 2.47
N ILE A 546 7.71 5.48 2.81
CA ILE A 546 8.14 5.66 4.21
C ILE A 546 7.38 6.79 4.89
N PRO A 547 7.31 8.03 4.32
CA PRO A 547 6.49 9.10 4.86
C PRO A 547 5.02 8.73 4.98
N TYR A 548 4.47 7.97 4.03
CA TYR A 548 3.09 7.47 4.10
C TYR A 548 2.85 6.57 5.31
N ALA A 549 3.79 5.66 5.61
CA ALA A 549 3.69 4.83 6.81
C ALA A 549 3.76 5.66 8.10
N VAL A 550 4.69 6.61 8.17
CA VAL A 550 4.87 7.49 9.34
C VAL A 550 3.67 8.42 9.55
N GLY A 551 3.23 9.09 8.48
CA GLY A 551 2.06 9.96 8.50
C GLY A 551 0.80 9.21 8.90
N ASN A 552 0.64 7.97 8.42
CA ASN A 552 -0.51 7.16 8.83
C ASN A 552 -0.56 6.89 10.33
N VAL A 553 0.59 6.66 10.95
CA VAL A 553 0.66 6.43 12.39
C VAL A 553 0.48 7.73 13.17
N LEU A 554 1.27 8.75 12.86
CA LEU A 554 1.30 10.01 13.63
C LEU A 554 -0.01 10.78 13.53
N LEU A 555 -0.53 10.99 12.32
CA LEU A 555 -1.77 11.74 12.14
C LEU A 555 -2.98 11.04 12.75
N THR A 556 -2.98 9.70 12.80
CA THR A 556 -4.02 8.93 13.49
C THR A 556 -3.99 9.18 14.99
N VAL A 557 -2.80 9.12 15.60
CA VAL A 557 -2.61 9.43 17.04
C VAL A 557 -2.94 10.89 17.34
N TRP A 558 -2.64 11.81 16.42
CA TRP A 558 -2.99 13.23 16.55
C TRP A 558 -4.48 13.47 16.70
N GLY A 559 -5.35 12.56 16.22
CA GLY A 559 -6.79 12.61 16.49
C GLY A 559 -7.12 12.66 17.98
N ALA A 560 -6.44 11.88 18.83
CA ALA A 560 -6.61 11.95 20.27
C ALA A 560 -5.93 13.19 20.88
N VAL A 561 -4.74 13.53 20.38
CA VAL A 561 -3.97 14.67 20.93
C VAL A 561 -4.69 15.99 20.71
N ILE A 562 -5.25 16.25 19.52
CA ILE A 562 -5.97 17.50 19.26
C ILE A 562 -7.24 17.61 20.09
N VAL A 563 -7.90 16.50 20.41
CA VAL A 563 -9.07 16.49 21.31
C VAL A 563 -8.66 16.92 22.71
N ILE A 564 -7.56 16.37 23.24
CA ILE A 564 -7.03 16.73 24.56
C ILE A 564 -6.56 18.18 24.61
N LEU A 565 -5.97 18.69 23.52
CA LEU A 565 -5.48 20.07 23.46
C LEU A 565 -6.60 21.13 23.34
N ASN A 566 -7.83 20.72 23.01
CA ASN A 566 -9.00 21.60 22.83
C ASN A 566 -10.11 21.34 23.87
N HIS A 567 -9.84 20.50 24.87
CA HIS A 567 -10.68 20.32 26.06
C HIS A 567 -10.09 21.13 27.21
#